data_AF-A0A7C4X7N5-F1
#
_entry.id   AF-A0A7C4X7N5-F1
#
_cell.length_a   1.000
_cell.length_b   1.000
_cell.length_c   1.000
_cell.angle_alpha   90.00
_cell.angle_beta   90.00
_cell.angle_gamma   90.00
#
_symmetry.space_group_name_H-M   'P 1'
#
loop_
_entity.id
_entity.type
_entity.pdbx_description
1 polymer ?
#
loop_
_entity_poly.entity_id
_entity_poly.type
_entity_poly.pdbx_seq_one_letter_code
_entity_poly.pdbx_strand_id
1 'polypeptide(L)'
;MRSDRRNEPFAKEPDSSGGRVYRGQVWLGEKEPSGFIWLKQDKKFYIDLNRDGDLTNDPNGILEEKNRPVYPSSEYEFEPLIIQRQTEFGTLRYVIDLRVSNYNESYFYPYFTLRSGFKGTLSLKGQKWDFSVADMPGSSEAQRFLCCLSDSKDRGYRTRWAVPEMIFVGGANYTIRLQWTQNDGTPLLQAVLADKAVAMGQMEIPGREIRSLSLQSANTILFPEISETPVAVPAGQYRCRELSLKGKDDIQMIVPRRIDELVCTVPENGTGQFKAGAPLNHTVDVVRSGDTLKFNYKLVGLGGEEYDVRQVTRYDGSKEPKVEIYKGDMLLASGDFEFG
;
A
#
# COMPACT_ATOMS: atom_id res chain seq x y z
N MET A 1 -7.67 -8.92 -3.37
CA MET A 1 -8.36 -10.17 -2.98
C MET A 1 -7.38 -11.32 -3.03
N ARG A 2 -7.65 -12.41 -2.31
CA ARG A 2 -6.90 -13.66 -2.45
C ARG A 2 -7.32 -14.37 -3.73
N SER A 3 -6.35 -14.87 -4.49
CA SER A 3 -6.58 -15.73 -5.64
C SER A 3 -5.54 -16.85 -5.66
N ASP A 4 -5.98 -18.04 -6.05
CA ASP A 4 -5.15 -19.23 -6.13
C ASP A 4 -5.20 -19.80 -7.55
N ARG A 5 -4.10 -20.38 -8.02
CA ARG A 5 -4.06 -21.05 -9.33
C ARG A 5 -4.75 -22.40 -9.26
N ARG A 6 -5.33 -22.80 -10.39
CA ARG A 6 -5.96 -24.10 -10.59
C ARG A 6 -5.48 -24.68 -11.92
N ASN A 7 -5.32 -25.99 -11.99
CA ASN A 7 -4.98 -26.69 -13.23
C ASN A 7 -6.17 -27.46 -13.81
N GLU A 8 -7.04 -27.99 -12.93
CA GLU A 8 -8.22 -28.75 -13.32
C GLU A 8 -9.25 -27.89 -14.06
N PRO A 9 -9.86 -28.39 -15.15
CA PRO A 9 -10.97 -27.72 -15.81
C PRO A 9 -12.18 -27.47 -14.90
N PHE A 10 -12.98 -26.47 -15.23
CA PHE A 10 -14.32 -26.28 -14.68
C PHE A 10 -15.35 -27.15 -15.40
N ALA A 11 -16.56 -27.26 -14.82
CA ALA A 11 -17.61 -28.11 -15.39
C ALA A 11 -17.99 -27.67 -16.80
N LYS A 12 -18.01 -26.35 -17.05
CA LYS A 12 -18.18 -25.78 -18.38
C LYS A 12 -17.34 -24.51 -18.53
N GLU A 13 -16.56 -24.47 -19.61
CA GLU A 13 -15.61 -23.40 -19.92
C GLU A 13 -15.98 -22.74 -21.26
N PRO A 14 -15.67 -21.44 -21.46
CA PRO A 14 -15.74 -20.82 -22.77
C PRO A 14 -14.84 -21.54 -23.78
N ASP A 15 -15.25 -21.54 -25.04
CA ASP A 15 -14.42 -22.08 -26.12
C ASP A 15 -13.09 -21.31 -26.17
N SER A 16 -11.98 -22.06 -26.13
CA SER A 16 -10.64 -21.50 -26.01
C SER A 16 -9.91 -21.38 -27.34
N SER A 17 -10.56 -21.65 -28.48
CA SER A 17 -10.00 -21.48 -29.84
C SER A 17 -8.56 -22.01 -30.02
N GLY A 18 -8.17 -23.06 -29.30
CA GLY A 18 -6.82 -23.64 -29.31
C GLY A 18 -5.71 -22.85 -28.59
N GLY A 19 -6.03 -21.73 -27.93
CA GLY A 19 -5.08 -20.94 -27.14
C GLY A 19 -4.86 -21.48 -25.72
N ARG A 20 -3.86 -20.91 -25.03
CA ARG A 20 -3.53 -21.30 -23.64
C ARG A 20 -4.59 -20.77 -22.68
N VAL A 21 -5.11 -21.66 -21.84
CA VAL A 21 -6.11 -21.36 -20.83
C VAL A 21 -5.45 -21.19 -19.46
N TYR A 22 -5.67 -20.05 -18.81
CA TYR A 22 -5.19 -19.79 -17.46
C TYR A 22 -6.36 -19.88 -16.48
N ARG A 23 -6.28 -20.81 -15.53
CA ARG A 23 -7.37 -21.10 -14.57
C ARG A 23 -6.98 -20.73 -13.15
N GLY A 24 -7.97 -20.32 -12.37
CA GLY A 24 -7.79 -20.12 -10.95
C GLY A 24 -9.09 -19.83 -10.23
N GLN A 25 -8.96 -19.47 -8.97
CA GLN A 25 -10.08 -19.19 -8.08
C GLN A 25 -9.83 -17.91 -7.31
N VAL A 26 -10.88 -17.14 -7.01
CA VAL A 26 -10.81 -15.87 -6.30
C VAL A 26 -11.89 -15.78 -5.23
N TRP A 27 -11.52 -15.31 -4.05
CA TRP A 27 -12.47 -15.03 -2.97
C TRP A 27 -13.01 -13.61 -3.10
N LEU A 28 -14.25 -13.49 -3.55
CA LEU A 28 -14.97 -12.23 -3.74
C LEU A 28 -15.86 -11.87 -2.54
N GLY A 29 -15.50 -12.38 -1.37
CA GLY A 29 -16.18 -12.11 -0.12
C GLY A 29 -17.25 -13.11 0.26
N GLU A 30 -17.07 -14.33 -0.18
CA GLU A 30 -18.02 -15.40 -0.01
C GLU A 30 -17.27 -16.61 0.53
N LYS A 31 -17.98 -17.52 1.19
CA LYS A 31 -17.34 -18.67 1.85
C LYS A 31 -16.57 -19.53 0.85
N GLU A 32 -17.20 -19.79 -0.29
CA GLU A 32 -16.61 -20.53 -1.40
C GLU A 32 -16.05 -19.57 -2.47
N PRO A 33 -14.91 -19.91 -3.10
CA PRO A 33 -14.33 -19.07 -4.13
C PRO A 33 -15.11 -19.15 -5.45
N SER A 34 -15.05 -18.06 -6.23
CA SER A 34 -15.47 -18.05 -7.62
C SER A 34 -14.37 -18.62 -8.52
N GLY A 35 -14.74 -19.48 -9.46
CA GLY A 35 -13.86 -19.90 -10.55
C GLY A 35 -13.54 -18.74 -11.50
N PHE A 36 -12.38 -18.76 -12.13
CA PHE A 36 -12.08 -17.86 -13.23
C PHE A 36 -11.21 -18.50 -14.31
N ILE A 37 -11.34 -17.96 -15.52
CA ILE A 37 -10.51 -18.26 -16.68
C ILE A 37 -10.03 -16.98 -17.34
N TRP A 38 -8.76 -16.91 -17.68
CA TRP A 38 -8.25 -15.92 -18.63
C TRP A 38 -7.93 -16.58 -19.96
N LEU A 39 -8.58 -16.08 -21.03
CA LEU A 39 -8.29 -16.43 -22.41
C LEU A 39 -7.53 -15.28 -23.05
N LYS A 40 -6.20 -15.43 -23.12
CA LYS A 40 -5.28 -14.38 -23.55
C LYS A 40 -5.50 -14.00 -25.03
N GLN A 41 -5.68 -14.99 -25.90
CA GLN A 41 -5.93 -14.78 -27.32
C GLN A 41 -7.24 -14.02 -27.58
N ASP A 42 -8.24 -14.26 -26.75
CA ASP A 42 -9.58 -13.67 -26.89
C ASP A 42 -9.71 -12.33 -26.16
N LYS A 43 -8.64 -11.89 -25.47
CA LYS A 43 -8.61 -10.65 -24.66
C LYS A 43 -9.74 -10.60 -23.62
N LYS A 44 -10.09 -11.74 -23.06
CA LYS A 44 -11.22 -11.90 -22.14
C LYS A 44 -10.86 -12.64 -20.86
N PHE A 45 -11.44 -12.17 -19.76
CA PHE A 45 -11.35 -12.78 -18.45
C PHE A 45 -12.77 -13.13 -17.97
N TYR A 46 -13.00 -14.40 -17.66
CA TYR A 46 -14.27 -14.97 -17.27
C TYR A 46 -14.23 -15.29 -15.78
N ILE A 47 -15.28 -14.94 -15.04
CA ILE A 47 -15.42 -15.17 -13.61
C ILE A 47 -16.81 -15.76 -13.37
N ASP A 48 -16.85 -16.89 -12.66
CA ASP A 48 -18.08 -17.57 -12.24
C ASP A 48 -18.63 -16.87 -10.99
N LEU A 49 -19.51 -15.89 -11.21
CA LEU A 49 -20.08 -15.06 -10.15
C LEU A 49 -21.24 -15.76 -9.45
N ASN A 50 -21.99 -16.61 -10.17
CA ASN A 50 -23.11 -17.37 -9.63
C ASN A 50 -22.67 -18.67 -8.90
N ARG A 51 -21.43 -19.12 -9.13
CA ARG A 51 -20.76 -20.29 -8.52
C ARG A 51 -21.38 -21.63 -8.87
N ASP A 52 -21.95 -21.76 -10.06
CA ASP A 52 -22.51 -23.02 -10.56
C ASP A 52 -21.47 -23.87 -11.33
N GLY A 53 -20.26 -23.34 -11.56
CA GLY A 53 -19.18 -24.00 -12.27
C GLY A 53 -19.26 -23.90 -13.81
N ASP A 54 -20.21 -23.13 -14.35
CA ASP A 54 -20.35 -22.79 -15.77
C ASP A 54 -19.89 -21.35 -16.05
N LEU A 55 -18.66 -21.21 -16.54
CA LEU A 55 -18.07 -19.90 -16.85
C LEU A 55 -18.65 -19.23 -18.12
N THR A 56 -19.67 -19.83 -18.74
CA THR A 56 -20.27 -19.34 -19.99
C THR A 56 -21.62 -18.66 -19.80
N ASN A 57 -22.25 -18.79 -18.62
CA ASN A 57 -23.61 -18.31 -18.38
C ASN A 57 -23.69 -17.02 -17.54
N ASP A 58 -22.54 -16.45 -17.15
CA ASP A 58 -22.44 -15.24 -16.33
C ASP A 58 -21.95 -14.03 -17.15
N PRO A 59 -22.84 -13.26 -17.80
CA PRO A 59 -22.44 -12.11 -18.62
C PRO A 59 -21.72 -11.01 -17.81
N ASN A 60 -22.08 -10.82 -16.54
CA ASN A 60 -21.42 -9.86 -15.65
C ASN A 60 -20.03 -10.31 -15.19
N GLY A 61 -19.69 -11.59 -15.41
CA GLY A 61 -18.39 -12.18 -15.13
C GLY A 61 -17.41 -12.10 -16.30
N ILE A 62 -17.84 -11.61 -17.47
CA ILE A 62 -17.00 -11.49 -18.67
C ILE A 62 -16.41 -10.08 -18.73
N LEU A 63 -15.09 -10.00 -18.57
CA LEU A 63 -14.34 -8.75 -18.58
C LEU A 63 -13.45 -8.68 -19.83
N GLU A 64 -13.49 -7.54 -20.52
CA GLU A 64 -12.66 -7.28 -21.69
C GLU A 64 -11.34 -6.61 -21.29
N GLU A 65 -10.27 -6.96 -22.00
CA GLU A 65 -8.97 -6.32 -21.86
C GLU A 65 -9.04 -4.86 -22.36
N LYS A 66 -8.57 -3.93 -21.54
CA LYS A 66 -8.49 -2.51 -21.90
C LYS A 66 -7.44 -2.31 -22.99
N ASN A 67 -7.83 -1.61 -24.06
CA ASN A 67 -6.87 -1.20 -25.08
C ASN A 67 -5.97 -0.08 -24.53
N ARG A 68 -4.66 -0.34 -24.42
CA ARG A 68 -3.67 0.66 -24.01
C ARG A 68 -2.51 0.77 -25.00
N PRO A 69 -2.08 2.00 -25.35
CA PRO A 69 -1.01 2.20 -26.33
C PRO A 69 0.41 1.98 -25.78
N VAL A 70 0.65 1.99 -24.46
CA VAL A 70 2.01 1.98 -23.88
C VAL A 70 2.03 1.25 -22.52
N TYR A 71 2.16 -0.08 -22.52
CA TYR A 71 2.42 -0.87 -21.31
C TYR A 71 3.42 -1.99 -21.65
N PRO A 72 4.26 -2.46 -20.69
CA PRO A 72 5.08 -3.64 -20.90
C PRO A 72 4.19 -4.82 -21.35
N SER A 73 4.69 -5.59 -22.33
CA SER A 73 3.96 -6.71 -22.96
C SER A 73 3.55 -7.84 -21.99
N SER A 74 3.96 -7.76 -20.73
CA SER A 74 3.64 -8.73 -19.68
C SER A 74 2.53 -8.28 -18.72
N GLU A 75 1.90 -7.13 -18.92
CA GLU A 75 0.90 -6.59 -18.00
C GLU A 75 -0.41 -6.30 -18.73
N TYR A 76 -1.50 -6.94 -18.29
CA TYR A 76 -2.81 -6.89 -18.90
C TYR A 76 -3.81 -6.28 -17.91
N GLU A 77 -4.62 -5.32 -18.31
CA GLU A 77 -5.64 -4.70 -17.47
C GLU A 77 -7.02 -4.91 -18.09
N PHE A 78 -8.02 -5.18 -17.26
CA PHE A 78 -9.38 -5.47 -17.72
C PHE A 78 -10.36 -4.40 -17.24
N GLU A 79 -11.52 -4.35 -17.88
CA GLU A 79 -12.67 -3.61 -17.35
C GLU A 79 -12.97 -4.03 -15.90
N PRO A 80 -13.39 -3.08 -15.04
CA PRO A 80 -13.54 -3.35 -13.62
C PRO A 80 -14.70 -4.32 -13.37
N LEU A 81 -14.46 -5.29 -12.49
CA LEU A 81 -15.49 -6.18 -12.00
C LEU A 81 -16.39 -5.45 -11.00
N ILE A 82 -17.70 -5.57 -11.18
CA ILE A 82 -18.70 -5.05 -10.24
C ILE A 82 -19.38 -6.23 -9.57
N ILE A 83 -19.33 -6.27 -8.23
CA ILE A 83 -20.10 -7.22 -7.44
C ILE A 83 -21.06 -6.46 -6.53
N GLN A 84 -22.21 -7.08 -6.25
CA GLN A 84 -23.23 -6.53 -5.35
C GLN A 84 -23.46 -7.50 -4.21
N ARG A 85 -23.65 -6.99 -3.00
CA ARG A 85 -23.99 -7.79 -1.83
C ARG A 85 -25.19 -7.19 -1.11
N GLN A 86 -26.17 -8.04 -0.85
CA GLN A 86 -27.31 -7.64 -0.03
C GLN A 86 -26.90 -7.66 1.44
N THR A 87 -27.21 -6.59 2.15
CA THR A 87 -27.05 -6.47 3.60
C THR A 87 -28.38 -6.06 4.22
N GLU A 88 -28.48 -6.11 5.54
CA GLU A 88 -29.64 -5.56 6.27
C GLU A 88 -29.81 -4.04 6.10
N PHE A 89 -28.75 -3.33 5.69
CA PHE A 89 -28.73 -1.87 5.47
C PHE A 89 -28.97 -1.48 3.99
N GLY A 90 -29.18 -2.47 3.11
CA GLY A 90 -29.32 -2.28 1.67
C GLY A 90 -28.24 -2.98 0.84
N THR A 91 -28.18 -2.67 -0.45
CA THR A 91 -27.25 -3.30 -1.40
C THR A 91 -25.92 -2.55 -1.45
N LEU A 92 -24.82 -3.23 -1.09
CA LEU A 92 -23.46 -2.71 -1.26
C LEU A 92 -22.94 -3.05 -2.64
N ARG A 93 -22.36 -2.04 -3.32
CA ARG A 93 -21.70 -2.20 -4.62
C ARG A 93 -20.19 -2.09 -4.45
N TYR A 94 -19.48 -3.14 -4.84
CA TYR A 94 -18.02 -3.14 -4.86
C TYR A 94 -17.50 -3.06 -6.29
N VAL A 95 -16.39 -2.35 -6.44
CA VAL A 95 -15.69 -2.19 -7.71
C VAL A 95 -14.27 -2.72 -7.54
N ILE A 96 -13.91 -3.69 -8.36
CA ILE A 96 -12.65 -4.43 -8.27
C ILE A 96 -11.92 -4.25 -9.59
N ASP A 97 -10.76 -3.61 -9.54
CA ASP A 97 -9.89 -3.50 -10.70
C ASP A 97 -9.11 -4.81 -10.87
N LEU A 98 -9.06 -5.33 -12.09
CA LEU A 98 -8.36 -6.55 -12.44
C LEU A 98 -7.16 -6.24 -13.34
N ARG A 99 -5.99 -6.71 -12.89
CA ARG A 99 -4.76 -6.75 -13.68
C ARG A 99 -4.21 -8.16 -13.68
N VAL A 100 -3.56 -8.58 -14.75
CA VAL A 100 -2.80 -9.83 -14.81
C VAL A 100 -1.37 -9.55 -15.24
N SER A 101 -0.40 -9.96 -14.42
CA SER A 101 1.01 -10.03 -14.84
C SER A 101 1.32 -11.40 -15.41
N ASN A 102 1.84 -11.46 -16.63
CA ASN A 102 2.22 -12.68 -17.33
C ASN A 102 3.59 -12.50 -18.00
N TYR A 103 4.66 -12.70 -17.22
CA TYR A 103 6.05 -12.49 -17.67
C TYR A 103 6.57 -13.60 -18.59
N ASN A 104 6.01 -14.81 -18.49
CA ASN A 104 6.28 -15.91 -19.39
C ASN A 104 5.05 -16.83 -19.43
N GLU A 105 5.03 -17.78 -20.35
CA GLU A 105 3.84 -18.61 -20.58
C GLU A 105 3.44 -19.45 -19.36
N SER A 106 4.37 -19.79 -18.46
CA SER A 106 4.11 -20.65 -17.30
C SER A 106 3.63 -19.90 -16.06
N TYR A 107 3.73 -18.57 -16.05
CA TYR A 107 3.39 -17.76 -14.88
C TYR A 107 2.41 -16.65 -15.25
N PHE A 108 1.21 -16.72 -14.68
CA PHE A 108 0.24 -15.64 -14.66
C PHE A 108 -0.16 -15.31 -13.22
N TYR A 109 -0.26 -14.02 -12.90
CA TYR A 109 -0.58 -13.52 -11.56
C TYR A 109 -1.70 -12.49 -11.66
N PRO A 110 -2.96 -12.89 -11.36
CA PRO A 110 -4.08 -11.97 -11.37
C PRO A 110 -4.15 -11.19 -10.05
N TYR A 111 -4.12 -9.87 -10.16
CA TYR A 111 -4.31 -8.90 -9.08
C TYR A 111 -5.73 -8.37 -9.11
N PHE A 112 -6.50 -8.73 -8.08
CA PHE A 112 -7.83 -8.20 -7.83
C PHE A 112 -7.74 -7.11 -6.77
N THR A 113 -7.82 -5.84 -7.19
CA THR A 113 -7.66 -4.68 -6.30
C THR A 113 -9.01 -4.05 -6.02
N LEU A 114 -9.41 -4.02 -4.75
CA LEU A 114 -10.63 -3.35 -4.35
C LEU A 114 -10.45 -1.82 -4.48
N ARG A 115 -11.31 -1.18 -5.28
CA ARG A 115 -11.32 0.28 -5.49
C ARG A 115 -12.45 0.98 -4.74
N SER A 116 -13.51 0.25 -4.39
CA SER A 116 -14.64 0.79 -3.64
C SER A 116 -14.36 0.85 -2.14
N GLY A 117 -14.82 1.92 -1.50
CA GLY A 117 -14.80 2.10 -0.05
C GLY A 117 -15.60 3.33 0.33
N PHE A 118 -15.65 3.62 1.62
CA PHE A 118 -16.26 4.80 2.19
C PHE A 118 -15.20 5.86 2.37
N LYS A 119 -15.52 7.10 2.01
CA LYS A 119 -14.68 8.26 2.31
C LYS A 119 -15.52 9.32 3.00
N GLY A 120 -14.96 9.94 4.02
CA GLY A 120 -15.54 11.08 4.71
C GLY A 120 -14.47 12.11 5.06
N THR A 121 -14.91 13.24 5.57
CA THR A 121 -14.03 14.25 6.14
C THR A 121 -14.54 14.68 7.49
N LEU A 122 -13.63 15.00 8.41
CA LEU A 122 -13.97 15.57 9.71
C LEU A 122 -13.00 16.70 10.06
N SER A 123 -13.44 17.61 10.92
CA SER A 123 -12.61 18.71 11.41
C SER A 123 -12.27 18.49 12.88
N LEU A 124 -10.99 18.45 13.23
CA LEU A 124 -10.50 18.36 14.61
C LEU A 124 -9.52 19.49 14.87
N LYS A 125 -9.79 20.27 15.93
CA LYS A 125 -8.98 21.43 16.35
C LYS A 125 -8.62 22.39 15.20
N GLY A 126 -9.58 22.65 14.30
CA GLY A 126 -9.39 23.55 13.16
C GLY A 126 -8.65 22.96 11.96
N GLN A 127 -8.17 21.72 12.05
CA GLN A 127 -7.59 20.98 10.92
C GLN A 127 -8.63 20.04 10.31
N LYS A 128 -8.62 19.93 8.99
CA LYS A 128 -9.49 19.02 8.24
C LYS A 128 -8.77 17.71 7.97
N TRP A 129 -9.44 16.60 8.23
CA TRP A 129 -8.94 15.25 8.07
C TRP A 129 -9.80 14.48 7.09
N ASP A 130 -9.15 13.73 6.21
CA ASP A 130 -9.76 12.77 5.29
C ASP A 130 -9.71 11.37 5.91
N PHE A 131 -10.86 10.71 5.94
CA PHE A 131 -11.03 9.36 6.46
C PHE A 131 -11.46 8.45 5.32
N SER A 132 -10.83 7.29 5.17
CA SER A 132 -11.20 6.29 4.16
C SER A 132 -11.25 4.90 4.78
N VAL A 133 -12.32 4.17 4.49
CA VAL A 133 -12.50 2.79 4.91
C VAL A 133 -12.79 1.93 3.69
N ALA A 134 -11.95 0.93 3.43
CA ALA A 134 -12.27 -0.13 2.50
C ALA A 134 -12.99 -1.24 3.25
N ASP A 135 -14.24 -1.46 2.89
CA ASP A 135 -14.99 -2.62 3.32
C ASP A 135 -14.59 -3.82 2.45
N MET A 136 -13.91 -4.79 3.04
CA MET A 136 -13.48 -5.97 2.30
C MET A 136 -14.67 -6.94 2.21
N PRO A 137 -15.17 -7.25 1.00
CA PRO A 137 -16.32 -8.12 0.87
C PRO A 137 -16.02 -9.47 1.55
N GLY A 138 -16.99 -9.98 2.32
CA GLY A 138 -16.95 -11.29 3.01
C GLY A 138 -16.08 -11.43 4.23
N SER A 139 -15.36 -10.39 4.61
CA SER A 139 -14.68 -10.40 5.90
C SER A 139 -15.52 -9.60 6.89
N SER A 140 -16.07 -10.28 7.90
CA SER A 140 -16.77 -9.62 9.01
C SER A 140 -15.85 -8.71 9.84
N GLU A 141 -14.52 -8.85 9.71
CA GLU A 141 -13.53 -8.17 10.55
C GLU A 141 -12.48 -7.35 9.77
N ALA A 142 -12.32 -7.52 8.46
CA ALA A 142 -11.25 -6.87 7.69
C ALA A 142 -11.69 -5.55 7.05
N GLN A 143 -12.34 -4.67 7.79
CA GLN A 143 -12.43 -3.28 7.37
C GLN A 143 -11.03 -2.66 7.44
N ARG A 144 -10.59 -2.07 6.33
CA ARG A 144 -9.29 -1.41 6.27
C ARG A 144 -9.42 0.09 6.31
N PHE A 145 -8.72 0.71 7.23
CA PHE A 145 -8.79 2.13 7.55
C PHE A 145 -7.58 2.88 7.01
N LEU A 146 -7.81 4.15 6.65
CA LEU A 146 -6.81 5.16 6.38
C LEU A 146 -7.32 6.52 6.89
N CYS A 147 -6.43 7.29 7.50
CA CYS A 147 -6.67 8.66 7.96
C CYS A 147 -5.47 9.51 7.57
N CYS A 148 -5.72 10.69 7.01
CA CYS A 148 -4.69 11.66 6.66
C CYS A 148 -5.24 13.09 6.77
N LEU A 149 -4.35 14.08 6.83
CA LEU A 149 -4.73 15.49 6.69
C LEU A 149 -5.30 15.74 5.29
N SER A 150 -6.39 16.50 5.17
CA SER A 150 -7.08 16.71 3.89
C SER A 150 -6.25 17.46 2.85
N ASP A 151 -5.27 18.24 3.27
CA ASP A 151 -4.32 18.96 2.40
C ASP A 151 -3.09 18.10 2.05
N SER A 152 -2.98 16.89 2.61
CA SER A 152 -1.96 15.94 2.17
C SER A 152 -2.18 15.66 0.67
N LYS A 153 -1.18 16.01 -0.14
CA LYS A 153 -1.27 15.95 -1.61
C LYS A 153 -1.30 14.52 -2.18
N ASP A 154 -1.45 13.49 -1.34
CA ASP A 154 -1.53 12.09 -1.75
C ASP A 154 -2.98 11.58 -1.74
N ARG A 155 -3.48 11.22 -2.92
CA ARG A 155 -4.79 10.59 -3.16
C ARG A 155 -4.66 9.11 -3.51
N GLY A 156 -3.48 8.52 -3.35
CA GLY A 156 -3.24 7.10 -3.52
C GLY A 156 -3.79 6.31 -2.33
N TYR A 157 -5.11 6.14 -2.25
CA TYR A 157 -5.76 5.37 -1.18
C TYR A 157 -5.34 3.90 -1.22
N ARG A 158 -4.22 3.57 -0.58
CA ARG A 158 -3.97 2.21 -0.11
C ARG A 158 -4.49 2.17 1.31
N THR A 159 -5.67 1.59 1.51
CA THR A 159 -6.13 1.25 2.86
C THR A 159 -5.22 0.15 3.39
N ARG A 160 -4.42 0.48 4.40
CA ARG A 160 -3.28 -0.38 4.83
C ARG A 160 -3.54 -1.10 6.15
N TRP A 161 -4.50 -0.65 6.95
CA TRP A 161 -4.59 -1.07 8.36
C TRP A 161 -5.95 -1.66 8.68
N ALA A 162 -6.00 -2.68 9.52
CA ALA A 162 -7.26 -2.97 10.21
C ALA A 162 -7.68 -1.73 11.02
N VAL A 163 -8.97 -1.53 11.20
CA VAL A 163 -9.47 -0.46 12.08
C VAL A 163 -8.88 -0.67 13.49
N PRO A 164 -8.11 0.29 14.03
CA PRO A 164 -7.57 0.16 15.38
C PRO A 164 -8.66 0.38 16.43
N GLU A 165 -8.40 0.03 17.70
CA GLU A 165 -9.30 0.39 18.80
C GLU A 165 -9.29 1.92 19.03
N MET A 166 -8.11 2.52 18.88
CA MET A 166 -7.87 3.94 19.14
C MET A 166 -7.10 4.60 17.99
N ILE A 167 -7.35 5.88 17.80
CA ILE A 167 -6.54 6.75 16.96
C ILE A 167 -6.11 7.98 17.76
N PHE A 168 -4.88 8.43 17.51
CA PHE A 168 -4.42 9.72 17.98
C PHE A 168 -4.26 10.65 16.78
N VAL A 169 -5.03 11.72 16.76
CA VAL A 169 -5.19 12.61 15.62
C VAL A 169 -5.55 14.01 16.10
N GLY A 170 -4.97 15.06 15.50
CA GLY A 170 -5.20 16.44 15.94
C GLY A 170 -4.82 16.69 17.41
N GLY A 171 -3.78 16.02 17.92
CA GLY A 171 -3.30 16.19 19.30
C GLY A 171 -4.27 15.68 20.38
N ALA A 172 -5.14 14.71 20.06
CA ALA A 172 -6.06 14.08 21.02
C ALA A 172 -6.26 12.60 20.66
N ASN A 173 -6.63 11.80 21.66
CA ASN A 173 -6.83 10.36 21.54
C ASN A 173 -8.32 10.02 21.56
N TYR A 174 -8.76 9.18 20.64
CA TYR A 174 -10.14 8.78 20.48
C TYR A 174 -10.24 7.26 20.33
N THR A 175 -11.27 6.64 20.92
CA THR A 175 -11.71 5.33 20.43
C THR A 175 -12.38 5.52 19.08
N ILE A 176 -12.16 4.59 18.14
CA ILE A 176 -12.85 4.57 16.86
C ILE A 176 -13.70 3.30 16.74
N ARG A 177 -14.95 3.46 16.30
CA ARG A 177 -15.81 2.35 15.91
C ARG A 177 -16.44 2.65 14.57
N LEU A 178 -16.59 1.63 13.74
CA LEU A 178 -17.34 1.73 12.49
C LEU A 178 -18.71 1.08 12.69
N GLN A 179 -19.76 1.79 12.31
CA GLN A 179 -21.14 1.35 12.46
C GLN A 179 -21.87 1.51 11.15
N TRP A 180 -22.53 0.44 10.73
CA TRP A 180 -23.43 0.51 9.59
C TRP A 180 -24.73 1.19 9.98
N THR A 181 -25.23 2.01 9.08
CA THR A 181 -26.55 2.65 9.13
C THR A 181 -27.12 2.71 7.72
N GLN A 182 -28.30 3.28 7.56
CA GLN A 182 -28.91 3.48 6.25
C GLN A 182 -29.62 4.82 6.16
N ASN A 183 -29.70 5.34 4.95
CA ASN A 183 -30.58 6.46 4.60
C ASN A 183 -31.38 6.07 3.36
N ASP A 184 -32.71 5.95 3.50
CA ASP A 184 -33.61 5.54 2.42
C ASP A 184 -33.16 4.27 1.67
N GLY A 185 -32.71 3.25 2.42
CA GLY A 185 -32.22 1.97 1.87
C GLY A 185 -30.82 2.03 1.23
N THR A 186 -30.14 3.18 1.29
CA THR A 186 -28.73 3.31 0.91
C THR A 186 -27.84 3.01 2.12
N PRO A 187 -26.97 1.98 2.06
CA PRO A 187 -26.04 1.69 3.14
C PRO A 187 -25.06 2.84 3.38
N LEU A 188 -24.87 3.20 4.64
CA LEU A 188 -23.92 4.20 5.09
C LEU A 188 -23.00 3.58 6.15
N LEU A 189 -21.72 3.96 6.12
CA LEU A 189 -20.75 3.58 7.15
C LEU A 189 -20.38 4.82 7.97
N GLN A 190 -20.75 4.81 9.25
CA GLN A 190 -20.45 5.87 10.19
C GLN A 190 -19.19 5.54 11.00
N ALA A 191 -18.21 6.45 11.01
CA ALA A 191 -17.11 6.39 11.96
C ALA A 191 -17.48 7.18 13.21
N VAL A 192 -17.55 6.50 14.35
CA VAL A 192 -17.84 7.10 15.65
C VAL A 192 -16.53 7.24 16.42
N LEU A 193 -16.16 8.49 16.68
CA LEU A 193 -15.01 8.84 17.50
C LEU A 193 -15.52 9.29 18.88
N ALA A 194 -14.92 8.77 19.94
CA ALA A 194 -15.19 9.21 21.30
C ALA A 194 -13.88 9.47 22.04
N ASP A 195 -13.79 10.63 22.69
CA ASP A 195 -12.62 11.05 23.47
C ASP A 195 -12.26 9.98 24.49
N LYS A 196 -10.96 9.66 24.57
CA LYS A 196 -10.43 8.75 25.57
C LYS A 196 -9.12 9.29 26.09
N ALA A 197 -9.15 9.77 27.34
CA ALA A 197 -7.96 10.19 28.05
C ALA A 197 -7.00 9.01 28.20
N VAL A 198 -5.71 9.28 27.98
CA VAL A 198 -4.61 8.33 28.08
C VAL A 198 -3.42 9.04 28.72
N ALA A 199 -2.52 8.28 29.34
CA ALA A 199 -1.24 8.80 29.78
C ALA A 199 -0.49 9.40 28.57
N MET A 200 0.06 10.60 28.74
CA MET A 200 0.73 11.35 27.68
C MET A 200 2.23 11.46 27.99
N GLY A 201 3.02 11.64 26.94
CA GLY A 201 4.42 12.04 27.01
C GLY A 201 4.76 12.96 25.84
N GLN A 202 6.04 13.26 25.69
CA GLN A 202 6.59 14.07 24.61
C GLN A 202 7.40 13.20 23.66
N MET A 203 7.30 13.45 22.36
CA MET A 203 8.11 12.77 21.35
C MET A 203 8.90 13.78 20.55
N GLU A 204 10.23 13.66 20.61
CA GLU A 204 11.13 14.38 19.72
C GLU A 204 11.29 13.63 18.40
N ILE A 205 11.22 14.37 17.30
CA ILE A 205 11.43 13.86 15.94
C ILE A 205 12.60 14.66 15.34
N PRO A 206 13.86 14.24 15.56
CA PRO A 206 15.03 15.02 15.14
C PRO A 206 15.26 15.03 13.63
N GLY A 207 14.68 14.09 12.89
CA GLY A 207 14.83 14.02 11.45
C GLY A 207 13.95 15.02 10.71
N ARG A 208 14.40 15.38 9.51
CA ARG A 208 13.83 16.45 8.69
C ARG A 208 13.26 15.90 7.39
N GLU A 209 12.61 16.79 6.64
CA GLU A 209 11.98 16.48 5.35
C GLU A 209 10.92 15.38 5.42
N ILE A 210 10.45 15.02 6.61
CA ILE A 210 9.33 14.10 6.77
C ILE A 210 8.09 14.76 6.17
N ARG A 211 7.41 14.01 5.31
CA ARG A 211 6.16 14.40 4.65
C ARG A 211 4.97 13.71 5.33
N SER A 212 5.07 12.41 5.55
CA SER A 212 4.05 11.64 6.29
C SER A 212 4.71 10.72 7.30
N LEU A 213 4.07 10.60 8.46
CA LEU A 213 4.47 9.72 9.54
C LEU A 213 3.21 9.14 10.20
N SER A 214 3.14 7.81 10.30
CA SER A 214 2.22 7.16 11.23
C SER A 214 2.94 6.10 12.05
N LEU A 215 2.56 6.03 13.32
CA LEU A 215 3.10 5.10 14.30
C LEU A 215 2.00 4.19 14.82
N GLN A 216 2.34 2.97 15.24
CA GLN A 216 1.38 2.03 15.77
C GLN A 216 1.86 1.39 17.08
N SER A 217 0.96 1.31 18.06
CA SER A 217 1.05 0.42 19.23
C SER A 217 0.14 -0.81 19.06
N ALA A 218 -0.05 -1.61 20.10
CA ALA A 218 -0.95 -2.78 20.03
C ALA A 218 -2.38 -2.43 19.58
N ASN A 219 -2.93 -1.30 20.03
CA ASN A 219 -4.32 -0.92 19.80
C ASN A 219 -4.53 0.51 19.27
N THR A 220 -3.46 1.29 19.11
CA THR A 220 -3.54 2.69 18.64
C THR A 220 -2.74 2.91 17.35
N ILE A 221 -3.30 3.70 16.43
CA ILE A 221 -2.54 4.35 15.34
C ILE A 221 -2.40 5.84 15.67
N LEU A 222 -1.17 6.35 15.65
CA LEU A 222 -0.86 7.78 15.88
C LEU A 222 -0.52 8.47 14.57
N PHE A 223 -1.06 9.67 14.40
CA PHE A 223 -0.71 10.64 13.38
C PHE A 223 -0.11 11.88 14.08
N PRO A 224 1.20 11.83 14.43
CA PRO A 224 1.85 12.94 15.13
C PRO A 224 1.96 14.18 14.23
N GLU A 225 1.89 15.35 14.85
CA GLU A 225 2.16 16.61 14.17
C GLU A 225 3.67 16.79 13.98
N ILE A 226 4.13 16.67 12.74
CA ILE A 226 5.55 16.64 12.39
C ILE A 226 6.21 18.02 12.29
N SER A 227 5.42 19.10 12.24
CA SER A 227 5.92 20.48 12.15
C SER A 227 6.33 21.07 13.50
N GLU A 228 5.88 20.48 14.62
CA GLU A 228 6.07 21.02 15.97
C GLU A 228 6.64 19.94 16.90
N THR A 229 7.97 19.77 16.90
CA THR A 229 8.69 18.86 17.81
C THR A 229 9.31 19.64 18.98
N PRO A 230 9.26 19.13 20.24
CA PRO A 230 8.62 17.88 20.65
C PRO A 230 7.07 17.96 20.58
N VAL A 231 6.46 16.85 20.18
CA VAL A 231 5.00 16.72 20.07
C VAL A 231 4.44 15.87 21.21
N ALA A 232 3.34 16.34 21.82
CA ALA A 232 2.63 15.57 22.82
C ALA A 232 1.91 14.37 22.17
N VAL A 233 2.17 13.17 22.65
CA VAL A 233 1.56 11.92 22.15
C VAL A 233 1.24 10.97 23.30
N PRO A 234 0.36 9.97 23.12
CA PRO A 234 0.13 8.96 24.14
C PRO A 234 1.44 8.25 24.50
N ALA A 235 1.63 7.99 25.80
CA ALA A 235 2.75 7.19 26.27
C ALA A 235 2.60 5.75 25.77
N GLY A 236 3.72 5.14 25.37
CA GLY A 236 3.70 3.78 24.84
C GLY A 236 4.92 3.41 24.01
N GLN A 237 4.91 2.17 23.54
CA GLN A 237 5.86 1.66 22.56
C GLN A 237 5.24 1.67 21.19
N TYR A 238 6.00 2.15 20.21
CA TYR A 238 5.53 2.38 18.87
C TYR A 238 6.48 1.80 17.85
N ARG A 239 5.91 1.24 16.78
CA ARG A 239 6.61 0.95 15.54
C ARG A 239 6.14 1.87 14.43
N CYS A 240 7.03 2.18 13.49
CA CYS A 240 6.68 2.92 12.29
C CYS A 240 5.73 2.10 11.40
N ARG A 241 4.72 2.76 10.84
CA ARG A 241 3.80 2.16 9.87
C ARG A 241 3.75 2.88 8.55
N GLU A 242 4.01 4.17 8.59
CA GLU A 242 4.20 4.96 7.40
C GLU A 242 5.31 5.96 7.66
N LEU A 243 6.20 6.08 6.69
CA LEU A 243 7.21 7.11 6.61
C LEU A 243 7.41 7.47 5.15
N SER A 244 7.33 8.76 4.85
CA SER A 244 7.77 9.29 3.56
C SER A 244 8.49 10.61 3.75
N LEU A 245 9.45 10.88 2.87
CA LEU A 245 10.12 12.16 2.79
C LEU A 245 9.58 13.00 1.63
N LYS A 246 9.71 14.32 1.77
CA LYS A 246 9.46 15.29 0.71
C LYS A 246 10.45 15.03 -0.43
N GLY A 247 9.93 14.87 -1.65
CA GLY A 247 10.74 14.84 -2.86
C GLY A 247 11.13 16.25 -3.30
N LYS A 248 11.80 16.36 -4.47
CA LYS A 248 12.14 17.66 -5.07
C LYS A 248 10.91 18.46 -5.51
N ASP A 249 9.79 17.78 -5.73
CA ASP A 249 8.50 18.38 -5.98
C ASP A 249 7.43 17.80 -5.04
N ASP A 250 6.29 18.48 -4.98
CA ASP A 250 5.18 18.16 -4.09
C ASP A 250 4.47 16.83 -4.41
N ILE A 251 4.74 16.25 -5.58
CA ILE A 251 4.08 15.02 -6.05
C ILE A 251 4.94 13.81 -5.69
N GLN A 252 6.26 13.97 -5.67
CA GLN A 252 7.18 12.90 -5.36
C GLN A 252 7.19 12.56 -3.86
N MET A 253 6.98 11.28 -3.57
CA MET A 253 7.19 10.68 -2.25
C MET A 253 8.42 9.79 -2.31
N ILE A 254 9.34 10.03 -1.39
CA ILE A 254 10.50 9.17 -1.19
C ILE A 254 10.16 8.25 -0.02
N VAL A 255 10.06 6.95 -0.29
CA VAL A 255 9.75 5.96 0.74
C VAL A 255 10.96 5.07 1.03
N PRO A 256 11.24 4.74 2.30
CA PRO A 256 12.30 3.81 2.64
C PRO A 256 11.92 2.39 2.15
N ARG A 257 12.93 1.56 1.92
CA ARG A 257 12.79 0.15 1.52
C ARG A 257 12.15 -0.69 2.63
N ARG A 258 12.48 -0.39 3.89
CA ARG A 258 11.98 -1.08 5.08
C ARG A 258 11.77 -0.09 6.22
N ILE A 259 10.73 -0.32 7.02
CA ILE A 259 10.40 0.49 8.20
C ILE A 259 10.15 -0.36 9.45
N ASP A 260 10.20 -1.68 9.33
CA ASP A 260 9.80 -2.61 10.40
C ASP A 260 10.69 -2.50 11.66
N GLU A 261 11.91 -2.00 11.49
CA GLU A 261 12.92 -1.83 12.54
C GLU A 261 12.84 -0.45 13.21
N LEU A 262 12.07 0.49 12.65
CA LEU A 262 11.91 1.83 13.21
C LEU A 262 10.91 1.80 14.37
N VAL A 263 11.43 1.86 15.59
CA VAL A 263 10.65 1.83 16.83
C VAL A 263 11.03 2.97 17.76
N CYS A 264 10.10 3.39 18.62
CA CYS A 264 10.38 4.31 19.70
C CYS A 264 9.55 3.98 20.95
N THR A 265 9.98 4.52 22.09
CA THR A 265 9.23 4.48 23.34
C THR A 265 9.04 5.90 23.83
N VAL A 266 7.80 6.26 24.15
CA VAL A 266 7.45 7.53 24.79
C VAL A 266 7.00 7.23 26.22
N PRO A 267 7.79 7.61 27.24
CA PRO A 267 7.41 7.40 28.64
C PRO A 267 6.27 8.35 29.05
N GLU A 268 5.46 7.92 30.02
CA GLU A 268 4.48 8.79 30.66
C GLU A 268 5.18 9.97 31.34
N ASN A 269 4.70 11.18 31.10
CA ASN A 269 5.25 12.44 31.60
C ASN A 269 6.75 12.67 31.30
N GLY A 270 7.31 11.98 30.32
CA GLY A 270 8.71 12.14 29.89
C GLY A 270 8.84 12.29 28.38
N THR A 271 10.09 12.29 27.90
CA THR A 271 10.42 12.50 26.49
C THR A 271 11.02 11.25 25.85
N GLY A 272 10.41 10.80 24.76
CA GLY A 272 10.95 9.78 23.86
C GLY A 272 11.49 10.39 22.57
N GLN A 273 12.24 9.61 21.78
CA GLN A 273 12.73 10.03 20.46
C GLN A 273 12.31 9.04 19.37
N PHE A 274 11.80 9.55 18.25
CA PHE A 274 11.61 8.79 17.02
C PHE A 274 12.59 9.28 15.96
N LYS A 275 13.66 8.51 15.74
CA LYS A 275 14.70 8.83 14.76
C LYS A 275 14.32 8.23 13.42
N ALA A 276 14.08 9.08 12.43
CA ALA A 276 13.89 8.70 11.03
C ALA A 276 13.95 9.95 10.15
N GLY A 277 14.20 9.79 8.85
CA GLY A 277 14.23 10.85 7.86
C GLY A 277 15.59 11.51 7.70
N ALA A 278 15.60 12.68 7.07
CA ALA A 278 16.82 13.37 6.71
C ALA A 278 17.58 13.92 7.94
N PRO A 279 18.91 14.14 7.88
CA PRO A 279 19.78 14.00 6.71
C PRO A 279 19.96 12.54 6.28
N LEU A 280 20.13 12.34 4.97
CA LEU A 280 20.45 11.04 4.40
C LEU A 280 21.97 10.89 4.28
N ASN A 281 22.51 9.85 4.90
CA ASN A 281 23.93 9.51 4.80
C ASN A 281 24.16 8.65 3.55
N HIS A 282 25.23 8.97 2.83
CA HIS A 282 25.72 8.17 1.71
C HIS A 282 26.52 6.99 2.28
N THR A 283 26.08 5.77 2.00
CA THR A 283 26.73 4.54 2.51
C THR A 283 27.02 3.60 1.35
N VAL A 284 28.20 2.97 1.36
CA VAL A 284 28.60 2.00 0.33
C VAL A 284 29.06 0.73 1.04
N ASP A 285 28.30 -0.35 0.88
CA ASP A 285 28.71 -1.67 1.34
C ASP A 285 29.52 -2.36 0.24
N VAL A 286 30.81 -2.61 0.50
CA VAL A 286 31.71 -3.28 -0.45
C VAL A 286 31.78 -4.76 -0.12
N VAL A 287 31.35 -5.61 -1.06
CA VAL A 287 31.38 -7.07 -0.91
C VAL A 287 32.23 -7.68 -2.00
N ARG A 288 33.14 -8.58 -1.62
CA ARG A 288 33.88 -9.40 -2.59
C ARG A 288 33.00 -10.56 -3.06
N SER A 289 32.80 -10.66 -4.37
CA SER A 289 32.06 -11.73 -5.04
C SER A 289 33.00 -12.39 -6.05
N GLY A 290 33.76 -13.38 -5.60
CA GLY A 290 34.81 -14.02 -6.42
C GLY A 290 35.99 -13.09 -6.67
N ASP A 291 36.26 -12.79 -7.94
CA ASP A 291 37.24 -11.83 -8.42
C ASP A 291 36.68 -10.40 -8.56
N THR A 292 35.38 -10.22 -8.34
CA THR A 292 34.70 -8.93 -8.50
C THR A 292 34.46 -8.27 -7.13
N LEU A 293 34.57 -6.94 -7.07
CA LEU A 293 34.06 -6.13 -5.96
C LEU A 293 32.70 -5.56 -6.33
N LYS A 294 31.69 -5.83 -5.49
CA LYS A 294 30.34 -5.27 -5.63
C LYS A 294 30.18 -4.12 -4.63
N PHE A 295 29.86 -2.95 -5.15
CA PHE A 295 29.59 -1.74 -4.38
C PHE A 295 28.09 -1.55 -4.28
N ASN A 296 27.51 -1.75 -3.10
CA ASN A 296 26.08 -1.55 -2.88
C ASN A 296 25.89 -0.16 -2.26
N TYR A 297 25.59 0.81 -3.11
CA TYR A 297 25.33 2.17 -2.67
C TYR A 297 23.91 2.30 -2.08
N LYS A 298 23.82 2.92 -0.92
CA LYS A 298 22.60 3.12 -0.15
C LYS A 298 22.54 4.54 0.40
N LEU A 299 21.33 5.07 0.53
CA LEU A 299 21.05 6.27 1.30
C LEU A 299 20.38 5.86 2.60
N VAL A 300 20.98 6.23 3.74
CA VAL A 300 20.53 5.80 5.07
C VAL A 300 20.05 7.01 5.87
N GLY A 301 18.81 6.99 6.32
CA GLY A 301 18.24 8.06 7.16
C GLY A 301 18.72 8.01 8.61
N LEU A 302 18.28 8.98 9.40
CA LEU A 302 18.69 9.15 10.80
C LEU A 302 18.32 7.96 11.70
N GLY A 303 17.28 7.21 11.32
CA GLY A 303 16.83 6.00 12.01
C GLY A 303 17.52 4.71 11.55
N GLY A 304 18.41 4.79 10.56
CA GLY A 304 19.01 3.62 9.90
C GLY A 304 18.18 3.07 8.74
N GLU A 305 17.03 3.65 8.42
CA GLU A 305 16.20 3.20 7.31
C GLU A 305 16.84 3.51 5.95
N GLU A 306 16.81 2.54 5.04
CA GLU A 306 17.44 2.65 3.72
C GLU A 306 16.47 3.18 2.68
N TYR A 307 16.93 4.10 1.82
CA TYR A 307 16.18 4.66 0.70
C TYR A 307 16.77 4.19 -0.64
N ASP A 308 15.90 3.99 -1.65
CA ASP A 308 16.36 3.74 -3.01
C ASP A 308 16.92 5.05 -3.60
N VAL A 309 18.19 5.04 -4.02
CA VAL A 309 18.83 6.22 -4.61
C VAL A 309 18.06 6.73 -5.82
N ARG A 310 17.43 5.87 -6.62
CA ARG A 310 16.67 6.29 -7.81
C ARG A 310 15.47 7.14 -7.42
N GLN A 311 14.85 6.87 -6.26
CA GLN A 311 13.79 7.73 -5.74
C GLN A 311 14.34 9.10 -5.33
N VAL A 312 15.51 9.16 -4.70
CA VAL A 312 16.06 10.42 -4.17
C VAL A 312 16.71 11.28 -5.26
N THR A 313 17.51 10.68 -6.13
CA THR A 313 18.32 11.41 -7.13
C THR A 313 17.63 11.55 -8.47
N ARG A 314 16.57 10.77 -8.74
CA ARG A 314 15.98 10.58 -10.08
C ARG A 314 16.97 10.04 -11.10
N TYR A 315 17.90 9.21 -10.64
CA TYR A 315 18.83 8.55 -11.54
C TYR A 315 18.06 7.75 -12.60
N ASP A 316 18.21 8.14 -13.85
CA ASP A 316 17.52 7.62 -15.03
C ASP A 316 18.44 6.73 -15.90
N GLY A 317 19.63 6.40 -15.40
CA GLY A 317 20.63 5.63 -16.14
C GLY A 317 21.48 6.48 -17.09
N SER A 318 21.18 7.77 -17.30
CA SER A 318 21.86 8.58 -18.33
C SER A 318 23.27 9.06 -17.94
N LYS A 319 23.65 8.95 -16.66
CA LYS A 319 24.95 9.42 -16.13
C LYS A 319 25.59 8.40 -15.20
N GLU A 320 26.40 7.51 -15.75
CA GLU A 320 27.11 6.50 -14.96
C GLU A 320 27.92 7.14 -13.81
N PRO A 321 27.75 6.66 -12.57
CA PRO A 321 28.67 6.95 -11.49
C PRO A 321 30.13 6.68 -11.90
N LYS A 322 31.05 7.48 -11.36
CA LYS A 322 32.49 7.28 -11.60
C LYS A 322 33.13 6.56 -10.42
N VAL A 323 34.05 5.64 -10.71
CA VAL A 323 34.94 5.04 -9.71
C VAL A 323 36.37 5.46 -9.97
N GLU A 324 37.06 5.85 -8.92
CA GLU A 324 38.49 6.16 -8.92
C GLU A 324 39.15 5.43 -7.75
N ILE A 325 40.25 4.73 -8.04
CA ILE A 325 40.98 3.92 -7.06
C ILE A 325 42.34 4.56 -6.85
N TYR A 326 42.69 4.86 -5.60
CA TYR A 326 43.94 5.53 -5.25
C TYR A 326 44.83 4.65 -4.35
N LYS A 327 46.15 4.87 -4.42
CA LYS A 327 47.13 4.42 -3.43
C LYS A 327 47.89 5.63 -2.91
N GLY A 328 47.54 6.07 -1.69
CA GLY A 328 47.92 7.42 -1.25
C GLY A 328 47.26 8.44 -2.18
N ASP A 329 48.04 9.35 -2.73
CA ASP A 329 47.57 10.37 -3.67
C ASP A 329 47.65 9.94 -5.14
N MET A 330 48.19 8.75 -5.43
CA MET A 330 48.33 8.25 -6.80
C MET A 330 47.04 7.57 -7.27
N LEU A 331 46.42 8.11 -8.31
CA LEU A 331 45.34 7.44 -9.04
C LEU A 331 45.89 6.18 -9.71
N LEU A 332 45.38 5.02 -9.32
CA LEU A 332 45.73 3.72 -9.88
C LEU A 332 44.85 3.31 -11.06
N ALA A 333 43.55 3.62 -10.97
CA ALA A 333 42.56 3.27 -11.99
C ALA A 333 41.33 4.17 -11.88
N SER A 334 40.65 4.38 -13.00
CA SER A 334 39.36 5.06 -13.08
C SER A 334 38.47 4.37 -14.10
N GLY A 335 37.16 4.45 -13.93
CA GLY A 335 36.21 3.94 -14.90
C GLY A 335 34.79 4.44 -14.64
N ASP A 336 33.94 4.22 -15.63
CA ASP A 336 32.51 4.38 -15.45
C ASP A 336 31.93 3.12 -14.78
N PHE A 337 30.93 3.31 -13.93
CA PHE A 337 30.33 2.28 -13.11
C PHE A 337 28.82 2.27 -13.36
N GLU A 338 28.27 1.11 -13.72
CA GLU A 338 26.84 0.97 -13.92
C GLU A 338 26.11 0.81 -12.58
N PHE A 339 24.95 1.44 -12.45
CA PHE A 339 24.07 1.21 -11.31
C PHE A 339 23.35 -0.14 -11.50
N GLY A 340 23.69 -1.14 -10.67
CA GLY A 340 23.15 -2.50 -10.73
C GLY A 340 21.81 -2.72 -10.04
#